data_AF-A0A831YKZ5-F1
#
_entry.id   AF-A0A831YKZ5-F1
#
_cell.length_a   1.000
_cell.length_b   1.000
_cell.length_c   1.000
_cell.angle_alpha   90.00
_cell.angle_beta   90.00
_cell.angle_gamma   90.00
#
_symmetry.space_group_name_H-M   'P 1'
#
loop_
_entity.id
_entity.type
_entity.pdbx_description
1 polymer ?
#
loop_
_entity_poly.entity_id
_entity_poly.type
_entity_poly.pdbx_seq_one_letter_code
_entity_poly.pdbx_strand_id
1 'polypeptide(L)'
;MLVGVGTPVPAAGETQSVATQRADAADDPEIWVDPRDPSRVVIFGTDKQAGLYTYDLSGAVTGFIPDGKLNNVDLRGGMATANGERVLVAASDRGRIGAALYLMDPVTLKVEPWGLAPLDLTEPYGLCMGRRGESFIVVVNGTDGQVRQLRIAVGGDGKPVATEEQRFAVGSQTEGCVIDDAKGALYIGEEAKGVWRYDLDPAKGAARTLVAAAPSDMLKPDVEGLTLLREGPKTWLIASSQGDSAFAVWRIDGAQPAYAGRFSVVAAKGVDGVTGTDGVAAMGGAVGPFAEGLVVMQDDVDVEGEAASTDRQRQNFKLVDWRAVKTALKLDAR
;
A
#
# COMPACT_ATOMS: atom_id res chain seq x y z
N MET A 1 -19.40 -1.75 -2.52
CA MET A 1 -20.17 -1.48 -1.27
C MET A 1 -20.98 -0.17 -1.41
N LEU A 2 -21.43 0.50 -0.33
CA LEU A 2 -21.84 1.93 -0.39
C LEU A 2 -20.68 2.80 0.09
N VAL A 3 -20.67 4.08 -0.33
CA VAL A 3 -19.75 5.07 0.23
C VAL A 3 -19.95 5.18 1.74
N GLY A 4 -18.85 5.21 2.49
CA GLY A 4 -18.87 5.17 3.94
C GLY A 4 -19.42 6.43 4.60
N VAL A 5 -19.64 6.34 5.92
CA VAL A 5 -20.13 7.45 6.77
C VAL A 5 -19.00 8.28 7.38
N GLY A 6 -17.79 8.23 6.82
CA GLY A 6 -16.68 9.09 7.23
C GLY A 6 -16.92 10.57 6.90
N THR A 7 -16.07 11.45 7.42
CA THR A 7 -16.11 12.87 6.99
C THR A 7 -15.84 12.93 5.48
N PRO A 8 -16.72 13.54 4.66
CA PRO A 8 -16.57 13.53 3.21
C PRO A 8 -15.28 14.22 2.74
N VAL A 9 -14.54 13.56 1.84
CA VAL A 9 -13.37 14.11 1.15
C VAL A 9 -13.58 13.92 -0.35
N PRO A 10 -13.49 14.97 -1.18
CA PRO A 10 -13.70 14.83 -2.62
C PRO A 10 -12.55 14.06 -3.30
N ALA A 11 -12.90 13.17 -4.23
CA ALA A 11 -11.93 12.61 -5.17
C ALA A 11 -11.23 13.73 -5.98
N ALA A 12 -9.95 13.54 -6.28
CA ALA A 12 -9.15 14.51 -7.04
C ALA A 12 -8.82 14.03 -8.46
N GLY A 13 -8.82 12.72 -8.68
CA GLY A 13 -8.53 12.05 -9.94
C GLY A 13 -8.65 10.54 -9.76
N GLU A 14 -8.40 9.78 -10.81
CA GLU A 14 -8.45 8.33 -10.80
C GLU A 14 -7.51 7.74 -11.85
N THR A 15 -7.15 6.48 -11.71
CA THR A 15 -6.44 5.73 -12.74
C THR A 15 -7.39 5.18 -13.79
N GLN A 16 -6.85 4.93 -14.98
CA GLN A 16 -7.48 4.00 -15.92
C GLN A 16 -7.75 2.68 -15.19
N SER A 17 -8.88 2.06 -15.50
CA SER A 17 -9.27 0.79 -14.92
C SER A 17 -8.33 -0.36 -15.30
N VAL A 18 -8.16 -1.33 -14.40
CA VAL A 18 -7.43 -2.56 -14.71
C VAL A 18 -8.14 -3.34 -15.83
N ALA A 19 -7.37 -4.06 -16.65
CA ALA A 19 -7.93 -4.77 -17.80
C ALA A 19 -8.75 -6.01 -17.42
N THR A 20 -8.50 -6.62 -16.26
CA THR A 20 -9.29 -7.76 -15.78
C THR A 20 -10.71 -7.32 -15.50
N GLN A 21 -11.66 -7.90 -16.25
CA GLN A 21 -13.08 -7.60 -16.11
C GLN A 21 -13.80 -8.68 -15.31
N ARG A 22 -14.85 -8.28 -14.59
CA ARG A 22 -15.83 -9.15 -13.90
C ARG A 22 -15.26 -10.02 -12.77
N ALA A 23 -14.08 -9.67 -12.27
CA ALA A 23 -13.46 -10.28 -11.09
C ALA A 23 -13.05 -9.18 -10.12
N ASP A 24 -12.83 -9.59 -8.88
CA ASP A 24 -12.11 -8.80 -7.90
C ASP A 24 -10.61 -8.83 -8.26
N ALA A 25 -10.10 -7.66 -8.66
CA ALA A 25 -8.90 -7.51 -9.50
C ALA A 25 -7.95 -6.40 -9.04
N ALA A 26 -8.32 -5.11 -9.13
CA ALA A 26 -7.45 -4.06 -8.61
C ALA A 26 -7.38 -4.20 -7.09
N ASP A 27 -6.19 -4.12 -6.51
CA ASP A 27 -6.03 -4.46 -5.09
C ASP A 27 -5.21 -3.42 -4.33
N ASP A 28 -3.91 -3.29 -4.64
CA ASP A 28 -3.00 -2.49 -3.84
C ASP A 28 -2.22 -1.46 -4.67
N PRO A 29 -2.28 -0.17 -4.31
CA PRO A 29 -1.44 0.85 -4.91
C PRO A 29 -0.12 1.04 -4.16
N GLU A 30 0.88 1.60 -4.83
CA GLU A 30 2.06 2.20 -4.16
C GLU A 30 2.55 3.42 -4.95
N ILE A 31 3.18 4.39 -4.29
CA ILE A 31 3.58 5.67 -4.89
C ILE A 31 5.10 5.83 -4.83
N TRP A 32 5.73 5.91 -6.00
CA TRP A 32 7.10 6.41 -6.12
C TRP A 32 7.12 7.85 -6.60
N VAL A 33 7.89 8.69 -5.93
CA VAL A 33 8.15 10.09 -6.32
C VAL A 33 9.65 10.27 -6.46
N ASP A 34 10.11 10.87 -7.56
CA ASP A 34 11.54 11.16 -7.72
C ASP A 34 11.98 12.19 -6.67
N PRO A 35 12.93 11.86 -5.78
CA PRO A 35 13.39 12.78 -4.75
C PRO A 35 14.06 14.05 -5.31
N ARG A 36 14.41 14.07 -6.60
CA ARG A 36 15.02 15.22 -7.29
C ARG A 36 14.00 16.06 -8.06
N ASP A 37 12.84 15.50 -8.35
CA ASP A 37 11.79 16.15 -9.13
C ASP A 37 10.41 15.58 -8.74
N PRO A 38 9.68 16.25 -7.83
CA PRO A 38 8.40 15.74 -7.34
C PRO A 38 7.32 15.66 -8.42
N SER A 39 7.52 16.24 -9.61
CA SER A 39 6.60 16.08 -10.75
C SER A 39 6.73 14.73 -11.45
N ARG A 40 7.84 14.01 -11.25
CA ARG A 40 8.07 12.67 -11.79
C ARG A 40 7.60 11.63 -10.78
N VAL A 41 6.43 11.07 -11.06
CA VAL A 41 5.73 10.13 -10.18
C VAL A 41 5.37 8.88 -10.96
N VAL A 42 5.47 7.74 -10.29
CA VAL A 42 4.95 6.45 -10.76
C VAL A 42 4.00 5.94 -9.70
N ILE A 43 2.75 5.67 -10.07
CA ILE A 43 1.80 4.95 -9.23
C ILE A 43 1.84 3.49 -9.68
N PHE A 44 2.14 2.59 -8.76
CA PHE A 44 1.99 1.16 -8.96
C PHE A 44 0.57 0.75 -8.58
N GLY A 45 0.07 -0.30 -9.21
CA GLY A 45 -1.20 -0.91 -8.84
C GLY A 45 -1.19 -2.39 -9.22
N THR A 46 -1.54 -3.26 -8.29
CA THR A 46 -1.71 -4.69 -8.58
C THR A 46 -3.07 -4.94 -9.22
N ASP A 47 -3.06 -5.80 -10.24
CA ASP A 47 -4.23 -6.56 -10.65
C ASP A 47 -4.00 -8.00 -10.17
N LYS A 48 -4.71 -8.39 -9.11
CA LYS A 48 -4.52 -9.67 -8.41
C LYS A 48 -4.85 -10.90 -9.22
N GLN A 49 -5.34 -10.70 -10.45
CA GLN A 49 -5.57 -11.75 -11.43
C GLN A 49 -4.53 -11.77 -12.56
N ALA A 50 -3.76 -10.70 -12.78
CA ALA A 50 -2.98 -10.55 -14.01
C ALA A 50 -1.54 -10.02 -13.86
N GLY A 51 -1.25 -9.12 -12.92
CA GLY A 51 0.10 -8.61 -12.73
C GLY A 51 0.19 -7.20 -12.16
N LEU A 52 1.23 -6.46 -12.57
CA LEU A 52 1.60 -5.16 -11.99
C LEU A 52 1.46 -4.05 -13.03
N TYR A 53 0.63 -3.06 -12.73
CA TYR A 53 0.50 -1.83 -13.50
C TYR A 53 1.43 -0.74 -12.99
N THR A 54 1.77 0.17 -13.89
CA THR A 54 2.29 1.50 -13.58
C THR A 54 1.42 2.55 -14.25
N TYR A 55 1.19 3.66 -13.54
CA TYR A 55 0.41 4.80 -14.00
C TYR A 55 1.16 6.11 -13.74
N ASP A 56 0.81 7.13 -14.50
CA ASP A 56 1.16 8.52 -14.18
C ASP A 56 0.07 9.21 -13.33
N LEU A 57 0.30 10.47 -12.94
CA LEU A 57 -0.65 11.25 -12.15
C LEU A 57 -1.94 11.65 -12.88
N SER A 58 -1.99 11.51 -14.21
CA SER A 58 -3.24 11.66 -14.96
C SER A 58 -4.11 10.40 -14.90
N GLY A 59 -3.54 9.31 -14.37
CA GLY A 59 -4.18 8.01 -14.31
C GLY A 59 -3.90 7.13 -15.51
N ALA A 60 -3.16 7.61 -16.52
CA ALA A 60 -2.88 6.83 -17.72
C ALA A 60 -1.90 5.69 -17.41
N VAL A 61 -2.16 4.50 -17.98
CA VAL A 61 -1.24 3.36 -17.90
C VAL A 61 0.05 3.70 -18.63
N THR A 62 1.18 3.66 -17.92
CA THR A 62 2.52 3.85 -18.47
C THR A 62 3.24 2.54 -18.76
N GLY A 63 2.75 1.44 -18.19
CA GLY A 63 3.33 0.11 -18.36
C GLY A 63 2.57 -0.97 -17.59
N PHE A 64 2.75 -2.22 -18.00
CA PHE A 64 2.14 -3.38 -17.37
C PHE A 64 3.10 -4.57 -17.46
N ILE A 65 3.27 -5.30 -16.35
CA ILE A 65 4.03 -6.55 -16.28
C ILE A 65 3.04 -7.69 -16.02
N PRO A 66 2.79 -8.59 -16.99
CA PRO A 66 1.84 -9.70 -16.87
C PRO A 66 2.43 -10.85 -16.04
N ASP A 67 2.61 -10.64 -14.74
CA ASP A 67 3.32 -11.57 -13.85
C ASP A 67 2.41 -12.39 -12.93
N GLY A 68 1.13 -12.52 -13.30
CA GLY A 68 0.19 -13.44 -12.68
C GLY A 68 -0.50 -12.86 -11.43
N LYS A 69 -0.60 -13.67 -10.37
CA LYS A 69 -1.47 -13.38 -9.21
C LYS A 69 -0.75 -12.58 -8.13
N LEU A 70 -0.36 -11.36 -8.47
CA LEU A 70 0.28 -10.43 -7.53
C LEU A 70 -0.75 -9.77 -6.62
N ASN A 71 -0.62 -9.83 -5.29
CA ASN A 71 -1.63 -9.31 -4.38
C ASN A 71 -1.32 -7.86 -3.95
N ASN A 72 -0.35 -7.66 -3.07
CA ASN A 72 0.09 -6.33 -2.59
C ASN A 72 1.42 -5.91 -3.21
N VAL A 73 1.71 -4.61 -3.21
CA VAL A 73 2.97 -4.04 -3.73
C VAL A 73 3.51 -2.95 -2.80
N ASP A 74 4.82 -2.95 -2.57
CA ASP A 74 5.52 -1.83 -1.92
C ASP A 74 6.91 -1.67 -2.57
N LEU A 75 7.59 -0.57 -2.30
CA LEU A 75 8.89 -0.22 -2.88
C LEU A 75 9.83 0.48 -1.91
N ARG A 76 11.13 0.38 -2.17
CA ARG A 76 12.15 1.22 -1.56
C ARG A 76 13.23 1.61 -2.57
N GLY A 77 13.54 2.91 -2.62
CA GLY A 77 14.67 3.44 -3.40
C GLY A 77 16.03 3.13 -2.78
N GLY A 78 17.11 3.44 -3.50
CA GLY A 78 18.47 3.38 -2.95
C GLY A 78 19.15 2.02 -3.05
N MET A 79 18.69 1.11 -3.92
CA MET A 79 19.31 -0.21 -4.05
C MET A 79 20.52 -0.13 -4.98
N ALA A 80 21.72 -0.27 -4.43
CA ALA A 80 22.93 -0.29 -5.23
C ALA A 80 23.02 -1.59 -6.05
N THR A 81 23.14 -1.47 -7.37
CA THR A 81 23.35 -2.58 -8.31
C THR A 81 24.59 -2.32 -9.19
N ALA A 82 25.01 -3.31 -9.96
CA ALA A 82 26.07 -3.13 -10.97
C ALA A 82 25.74 -2.05 -12.02
N ASN A 83 24.46 -1.77 -12.25
CA ASN A 83 23.97 -0.78 -13.20
C ASN A 83 23.63 0.56 -12.55
N GLY A 84 24.08 0.79 -11.30
CA GLY A 84 23.79 1.96 -10.50
C GLY A 84 22.64 1.74 -9.51
N GLU A 85 22.20 2.83 -8.89
CA GLU A 85 21.09 2.80 -7.94
C GLU A 85 19.76 2.46 -8.64
N ARG A 86 18.93 1.64 -7.99
CA ARG A 86 17.60 1.22 -8.44
C ARG A 86 16.58 1.39 -7.32
N VAL A 87 15.31 1.41 -7.70
CA VAL A 87 14.19 1.24 -6.78
C VAL A 87 13.84 -0.24 -6.77
N LEU A 88 13.92 -0.88 -5.60
CA LEU A 88 13.39 -2.22 -5.42
C LEU A 88 11.88 -2.11 -5.27
N VAL A 89 11.14 -2.86 -6.07
CA VAL A 89 9.69 -3.05 -5.93
C VAL A 89 9.47 -4.53 -5.62
N ALA A 90 8.60 -4.83 -4.68
CA ALA A 90 8.22 -6.21 -4.37
C ALA A 90 6.70 -6.34 -4.39
N ALA A 91 6.20 -7.49 -4.85
CA ALA A 91 4.80 -7.83 -4.78
C ALA A 91 4.60 -9.25 -4.24
N SER A 92 3.62 -9.47 -3.37
CA SER A 92 3.29 -10.82 -2.91
C SER A 92 2.71 -11.62 -4.08
N ASP A 93 3.12 -12.87 -4.22
CA ASP A 93 2.77 -13.69 -5.36
C ASP A 93 2.12 -15.01 -4.94
N ARG A 94 0.82 -15.10 -5.19
CA ARG A 94 -0.03 -16.27 -4.89
C ARG A 94 0.15 -17.41 -5.89
N GLY A 95 0.63 -17.12 -7.09
CA GLY A 95 0.83 -18.12 -8.14
C GLY A 95 2.15 -18.87 -7.98
N ARG A 96 3.23 -18.16 -7.63
CA ARG A 96 4.58 -18.71 -7.45
C ARG A 96 4.96 -18.94 -5.99
N ILE A 97 4.09 -18.55 -5.04
CA ILE A 97 4.25 -18.71 -3.59
C ILE A 97 5.54 -18.01 -3.11
N GLY A 98 5.55 -16.68 -3.17
CA GLY A 98 6.71 -15.89 -2.74
C GLY A 98 6.46 -14.38 -2.77
N ALA A 99 7.56 -13.62 -2.78
CA ALA A 99 7.57 -12.21 -3.18
C ALA A 99 8.25 -12.07 -4.54
N ALA A 100 7.51 -11.63 -5.55
CA ALA A 100 8.06 -11.22 -6.83
C ALA A 100 8.85 -9.93 -6.66
N LEU A 101 10.05 -9.86 -7.22
CA LEU A 101 10.96 -8.72 -7.07
C LEU A 101 11.22 -8.10 -8.43
N TYR A 102 11.17 -6.77 -8.48
CA TYR A 102 11.43 -5.96 -9.66
C TYR A 102 12.43 -4.87 -9.33
N LEU A 103 13.14 -4.39 -10.35
CA LEU A 103 13.96 -3.19 -10.26
C LEU A 103 13.39 -2.15 -11.21
N MET A 104 13.12 -0.96 -10.66
CA MET A 104 12.82 0.22 -11.47
C MET A 104 14.06 1.10 -11.58
N ASP A 105 14.37 1.53 -12.80
CA ASP A 105 15.36 2.55 -13.08
C ASP A 105 14.75 3.94 -12.78
N PRO A 106 15.27 4.71 -11.80
CA PRO A 106 14.68 6.00 -11.43
C PRO A 106 14.90 7.11 -12.48
N VAL A 107 15.75 6.88 -13.50
CA VAL A 107 15.95 7.80 -14.61
C VAL A 107 14.95 7.54 -15.72
N THR A 108 14.79 6.28 -16.12
CA THR A 108 13.90 5.93 -17.26
C THR A 108 12.48 5.57 -16.83
N LEU A 109 12.25 5.34 -15.53
CA LEU A 109 11.01 4.83 -14.94
C LEU A 109 10.62 3.43 -15.44
N LYS A 110 11.53 2.74 -16.15
CA LYS A 110 11.30 1.38 -16.61
C LYS A 110 11.39 0.42 -15.43
N VAL A 111 10.37 -0.43 -15.28
CA VAL A 111 10.30 -1.51 -14.30
C VAL A 111 10.61 -2.83 -14.99
N GLU A 112 11.52 -3.62 -14.42
CA GLU A 112 11.92 -4.92 -14.97
C GLU A 112 11.89 -6.01 -13.89
N PRO A 113 11.42 -7.23 -14.22
CA PRO A 113 11.53 -8.38 -13.32
C PRO A 113 12.99 -8.64 -12.92
N TRP A 114 13.22 -8.87 -11.63
CA TRP A 114 14.54 -9.15 -11.07
C TRP A 114 14.66 -10.57 -10.52
N GLY A 115 13.59 -11.09 -9.92
CA GLY A 115 13.51 -12.48 -9.50
C GLY A 115 12.35 -12.75 -8.54
N LEU A 116 12.45 -13.85 -7.81
CA LEU A 116 11.46 -14.28 -6.82
C LEU A 116 12.18 -14.63 -5.52
N ALA A 117 11.65 -14.16 -4.39
CA ALA A 117 11.98 -14.67 -3.07
C ALA A 117 10.92 -15.73 -2.69
N PRO A 118 11.22 -17.05 -2.83
CA PRO A 118 10.25 -18.09 -2.54
C PRO A 118 9.90 -18.15 -1.05
N LEU A 119 8.66 -18.50 -0.74
CA LEU A 119 8.15 -18.60 0.63
C LEU A 119 7.44 -19.94 0.85
N ASP A 120 7.21 -20.26 2.13
CA ASP A 120 6.48 -21.43 2.59
C ASP A 120 5.17 -21.05 3.29
N LEU A 121 4.50 -20.02 2.77
CA LEU A 121 3.15 -19.63 3.18
C LEU A 121 2.11 -20.45 2.42
N THR A 122 0.97 -20.73 3.05
CA THR A 122 -0.17 -21.38 2.35
C THR A 122 -0.62 -20.53 1.17
N GLU A 123 -0.76 -19.22 1.37
CA GLU A 123 -1.07 -18.24 0.34
C GLU A 123 -0.44 -16.90 0.75
N PRO A 124 0.64 -16.45 0.09
CA PRO A 124 1.19 -15.10 0.29
C PRO A 124 0.13 -14.06 -0.04
N TYR A 125 -0.16 -13.16 0.88
CA TYR A 125 -1.31 -12.26 0.78
C TYR A 125 -0.84 -10.81 0.92
N GLY A 126 -0.78 -10.26 2.12
CA GLY A 126 -0.21 -8.95 2.37
C GLY A 126 1.30 -8.85 2.11
N LEU A 127 1.76 -7.69 1.65
CA LEU A 127 3.17 -7.34 1.50
C LEU A 127 3.41 -5.88 1.85
N CYS A 128 4.51 -5.63 2.57
CA CYS A 128 5.06 -4.29 2.74
C CYS A 128 6.59 -4.36 2.81
N MET A 129 7.22 -3.22 2.56
CA MET A 129 8.65 -3.04 2.51
C MET A 129 9.10 -1.95 3.47
N GLY A 130 10.38 -1.99 3.82
CA GLY A 130 10.99 -1.04 4.73
C GLY A 130 12.50 -1.07 4.68
N ARG A 131 13.11 -0.18 5.46
CA ARG A 131 14.55 -0.14 5.70
C ARG A 131 14.87 -0.42 7.17
N ARG A 132 15.93 -1.19 7.40
CA ARG A 132 16.59 -1.31 8.71
C ARG A 132 18.07 -1.02 8.55
N GLY A 133 18.46 0.22 8.82
CA GLY A 133 19.75 0.75 8.33
C GLY A 133 19.82 0.64 6.81
N GLU A 134 20.92 0.09 6.28
CA GLU A 134 21.08 -0.15 4.84
C GLU A 134 20.28 -1.34 4.30
N SER A 135 19.69 -2.16 5.17
CA SER A 135 19.02 -3.39 4.75
C SER A 135 17.64 -3.09 4.18
N PHE A 136 17.32 -3.70 3.04
CA PHE A 136 15.98 -3.75 2.50
C PHE A 136 15.23 -4.89 3.16
N ILE A 137 14.12 -4.57 3.81
CA ILE A 137 13.26 -5.55 4.48
C ILE A 137 11.98 -5.67 3.68
N VAL A 138 11.60 -6.92 3.38
CA VAL A 138 10.30 -7.28 2.81
C VAL A 138 9.58 -8.11 3.87
N VAL A 139 8.35 -7.73 4.22
CA VAL A 139 7.46 -8.51 5.06
C VAL A 139 6.32 -9.02 4.19
N VAL A 140 6.07 -10.33 4.27
CA VAL A 140 4.94 -10.97 3.61
C VAL A 140 4.12 -11.69 4.66
N ASN A 141 2.82 -11.47 4.67
CA ASN A 141 1.88 -12.18 5.51
C ASN A 141 0.96 -13.06 4.66
N GLY A 142 0.11 -13.86 5.30
CA GLY A 142 -0.74 -14.83 4.62
C GLY A 142 -2.13 -14.93 5.21
N THR A 143 -3.01 -15.62 4.48
CA THR A 143 -4.42 -15.79 4.84
C THR A 143 -4.64 -16.57 6.15
N ASP A 144 -3.60 -17.27 6.64
CA ASP A 144 -3.57 -18.01 7.90
C ASP A 144 -2.91 -17.22 9.06
N GLY A 145 -2.57 -15.95 8.83
CA GLY A 145 -1.93 -15.07 9.81
C GLY A 145 -0.44 -15.33 10.02
N GLN A 146 0.20 -16.17 9.20
CA GLN A 146 1.65 -16.36 9.22
C GLN A 146 2.35 -15.16 8.58
N VAL A 147 3.52 -14.81 9.13
CA VAL A 147 4.35 -13.71 8.65
C VAL A 147 5.77 -14.21 8.38
N ARG A 148 6.38 -13.68 7.34
CA ARG A 148 7.79 -13.85 6.96
C ARG A 148 8.44 -12.49 6.80
N GLN A 149 9.57 -12.27 7.45
CA GLN A 149 10.39 -11.10 7.30
C GLN A 149 11.71 -11.49 6.62
N LEU A 150 11.96 -10.89 5.47
CA LEU A 150 13.11 -11.17 4.61
C LEU A 150 14.00 -9.93 4.53
N ARG A 151 15.30 -10.13 4.55
CA ARG A 151 16.27 -9.16 4.05
C ARG A 151 16.62 -9.48 2.61
N ILE A 152 16.49 -8.47 1.74
CA ILE A 152 16.80 -8.57 0.31
C ILE A 152 18.14 -7.88 0.03
N ALA A 153 18.99 -8.56 -0.74
CA ALA A 153 20.29 -8.05 -1.17
C ALA A 153 20.57 -8.41 -2.63
N VAL A 154 21.52 -7.72 -3.24
CA VAL A 154 22.05 -8.07 -4.57
C VAL A 154 23.18 -9.10 -4.39
N GLY A 155 23.01 -10.27 -4.99
CA GLY A 155 24.01 -11.33 -5.02
C GLY A 155 25.20 -10.99 -5.92
N GLY A 156 26.28 -11.77 -5.80
CA GLY A 156 27.49 -11.58 -6.62
C GLY A 156 27.28 -11.79 -8.12
N ASP A 157 26.21 -12.49 -8.51
CA ASP A 157 25.76 -12.68 -9.89
C ASP A 157 24.72 -11.64 -10.35
N GLY A 158 24.44 -10.63 -9.52
CA GLY A 158 23.44 -9.60 -9.79
C GLY A 158 21.99 -10.00 -9.54
N LYS A 159 21.71 -11.23 -9.08
CA LYS A 159 20.36 -11.71 -8.76
C LYS A 159 19.95 -11.38 -7.32
N PRO A 160 18.65 -11.41 -6.99
CA PRO A 160 18.22 -11.22 -5.61
C PRO A 160 18.68 -12.37 -4.72
N VAL A 161 19.16 -12.01 -3.53
CA VAL A 161 19.38 -12.92 -2.40
C VAL A 161 18.40 -12.53 -1.31
N ALA A 162 17.46 -13.42 -1.00
CA ALA A 162 16.52 -13.27 0.11
C ALA A 162 17.01 -14.10 1.30
N THR A 163 17.15 -13.47 2.46
CA THR A 163 17.47 -14.14 3.72
C THR A 163 16.30 -13.93 4.68
N GLU A 164 15.60 -14.99 5.06
CA GLU A 164 14.59 -14.88 6.13
C GLU A 164 15.29 -14.58 7.46
N GLU A 165 14.83 -13.53 8.14
CA GLU A 165 15.37 -13.10 9.43
C GLU A 165 14.41 -13.39 10.58
N GLN A 166 13.11 -13.47 10.29
CA GLN A 166 12.08 -13.75 11.28
C GLN A 166 10.85 -14.40 10.64
N ARG A 167 10.17 -15.26 11.41
CA ARG A 167 8.80 -15.70 11.17
C ARG A 167 8.01 -15.70 12.47
N PHE A 168 6.72 -15.42 12.37
CA PHE A 168 5.79 -15.45 13.51
C PHE A 168 4.34 -15.56 13.02
N ALA A 169 3.40 -15.70 13.96
CA ALA A 169 1.98 -15.75 13.70
C ALA A 169 1.27 -14.57 14.38
N VAL A 170 0.34 -13.95 13.68
CA VAL A 170 -0.52 -12.88 14.21
C VAL A 170 -1.72 -13.50 14.94
N GLY A 171 -2.37 -14.50 14.34
CA GLY A 171 -3.43 -15.28 14.99
C GLY A 171 -4.53 -15.73 14.03
N SER A 172 -4.97 -14.83 13.15
CA SER A 172 -5.87 -15.10 12.04
C SER A 172 -5.46 -14.33 10.79
N GLN A 173 -6.29 -14.35 9.75
CA GLN A 173 -6.10 -13.67 8.48
C GLN A 173 -5.61 -12.22 8.65
N THR A 174 -4.59 -11.87 7.85
CA THR A 174 -3.94 -10.57 7.80
C THR A 174 -3.65 -10.21 6.35
N GLU A 175 -3.70 -8.92 6.03
CA GLU A 175 -3.35 -8.42 4.71
C GLU A 175 -2.55 -7.11 4.84
N GLY A 176 -3.21 -5.99 5.14
CA GLY A 176 -2.55 -4.70 5.18
C GLY A 176 -1.36 -4.67 6.15
N CYS A 177 -0.20 -4.19 5.67
CA CYS A 177 0.94 -3.93 6.53
C CYS A 177 1.72 -2.70 6.08
N VAL A 178 2.45 -2.07 7.01
CA VAL A 178 3.34 -0.95 6.69
C VAL A 178 4.50 -0.88 7.68
N ILE A 179 5.67 -0.49 7.20
CA ILE A 179 6.87 -0.31 8.02
C ILE A 179 7.17 1.18 8.24
N ASP A 180 7.33 1.57 9.51
CA ASP A 180 7.91 2.85 9.89
C ASP A 180 9.44 2.71 10.02
N ASP A 181 10.14 2.97 8.91
CA ASP A 181 11.61 2.94 8.83
C ASP A 181 12.28 3.79 9.93
N ALA A 182 11.69 4.95 10.28
CA ALA A 182 12.26 5.88 11.24
C ALA A 182 12.16 5.37 12.68
N LYS A 183 11.12 4.59 12.99
CA LYS A 183 10.88 4.02 14.33
C LYS A 183 11.29 2.57 14.45
N GLY A 184 11.63 1.91 13.35
CA GLY A 184 11.83 0.46 13.32
C GLY A 184 10.57 -0.28 13.78
N ALA A 185 9.40 0.15 13.32
CA ALA A 185 8.12 -0.46 13.70
C ALA A 185 7.42 -1.07 12.48
N LEU A 186 6.77 -2.22 12.69
CA LEU A 186 5.93 -2.88 11.70
C LEU A 186 4.47 -2.82 12.19
N TYR A 187 3.57 -2.38 11.33
CA TYR A 187 2.14 -2.41 11.57
C TYR A 187 1.49 -3.47 10.70
N ILE A 188 0.60 -4.29 11.26
CA ILE A 188 -0.14 -5.33 10.54
C ILE A 188 -1.62 -5.23 10.91
N GLY A 189 -2.49 -5.22 9.91
CA GLY A 189 -3.94 -5.40 10.03
C GLY A 189 -4.26 -6.89 10.14
N GLU A 190 -4.85 -7.29 11.26
CA GLU A 190 -5.55 -8.57 11.40
C GLU A 190 -7.02 -8.26 11.13
N GLU A 191 -7.52 -8.65 9.95
CA GLU A 191 -8.73 -8.11 9.31
C GLU A 191 -9.91 -7.95 10.28
N ALA A 192 -10.20 -9.03 11.02
CA ALA A 192 -11.33 -9.09 11.96
C ALA A 192 -11.01 -8.65 13.41
N LYS A 193 -9.79 -8.20 13.70
CA LYS A 193 -9.30 -7.94 15.08
C LYS A 193 -8.71 -6.55 15.29
N GLY A 194 -8.16 -5.92 14.24
CA GLY A 194 -7.60 -4.57 14.33
C GLY A 194 -6.16 -4.45 13.87
N VAL A 195 -5.52 -3.36 14.26
CA VAL A 195 -4.13 -3.04 13.89
C VAL A 195 -3.19 -3.34 15.05
N TRP A 196 -2.16 -4.12 14.76
CA TRP A 196 -1.08 -4.46 15.68
C TRP A 196 0.20 -3.74 15.31
N ARG A 197 0.98 -3.37 16.32
CA ARG A 197 2.35 -2.87 16.17
C ARG A 197 3.35 -3.89 16.72
N TYR A 198 4.38 -4.16 15.94
CA TYR A 198 5.55 -4.97 16.24
C TYR A 198 6.82 -4.11 16.16
N ASP A 199 7.89 -4.59 16.77
CA ASP A 199 9.25 -4.10 16.48
C ASP A 199 9.75 -4.76 15.19
N LEU A 200 10.46 -4.01 14.34
CA LEU A 200 11.02 -4.51 13.09
C LEU A 200 12.33 -5.29 13.29
N ASP A 201 12.99 -5.13 14.44
CA ASP A 201 14.20 -5.88 14.79
C ASP A 201 13.85 -7.31 15.23
N PRO A 202 14.28 -8.35 14.49
CA PRO A 202 14.04 -9.75 14.83
C PRO A 202 14.54 -10.15 16.21
N ALA A 203 15.55 -9.46 16.74
CA ALA A 203 16.06 -9.71 18.09
C ALA A 203 15.04 -9.35 19.20
N LYS A 204 14.02 -8.56 18.89
CA LYS A 204 12.91 -8.20 19.81
C LYS A 204 11.77 -9.22 19.79
N GLY A 205 11.82 -10.20 18.88
CA GLY A 205 10.80 -11.23 18.75
C GLY A 205 9.47 -10.70 18.23
N ALA A 206 8.38 -11.39 18.54
CA ALA A 206 7.03 -11.11 18.00
C ALA A 206 6.06 -10.52 19.04
N ALA A 207 6.59 -9.87 20.08
CA ALA A 207 5.75 -9.15 21.03
C ALA A 207 5.04 -8.00 20.31
N ARG A 208 3.73 -7.84 20.55
CA ARG A 208 2.89 -6.87 19.86
C ARG A 208 2.11 -5.99 20.81
N THR A 209 1.79 -4.78 20.35
CA THR A 209 0.89 -3.84 21.02
C THR A 209 -0.31 -3.57 20.13
N LEU A 210 -1.52 -3.59 20.69
CA LEU A 210 -2.72 -3.22 19.96
C LEU A 210 -2.74 -1.70 19.74
N VAL A 211 -2.86 -1.28 18.48
CA VAL A 211 -2.99 0.13 18.08
C VAL A 211 -4.45 0.54 18.07
N ALA A 212 -5.30 -0.26 17.45
CA ALA A 212 -6.74 -0.07 17.38
C ALA A 212 -7.44 -1.42 17.24
N ALA A 213 -8.53 -1.63 17.98
CA ALA A 213 -9.34 -2.83 17.87
C ALA A 213 -10.36 -2.74 16.72
N ALA A 214 -10.68 -3.88 16.11
CA ALA A 214 -11.82 -4.05 15.23
C ALA A 214 -12.65 -5.27 15.70
N PRO A 215 -14.00 -5.20 15.66
CA PRO A 215 -14.81 -4.03 15.34
C PRO A 215 -14.77 -2.95 16.44
N SER A 216 -14.82 -1.69 16.03
CA SER A 216 -14.95 -0.53 16.90
C SER A 216 -15.62 0.63 16.16
N ASP A 217 -15.78 1.79 16.79
CA ASP A 217 -16.22 3.01 16.07
C ASP A 217 -15.17 3.55 15.11
N MET A 218 -13.91 3.14 15.29
CA MET A 218 -12.79 3.55 14.43
C MET A 218 -12.66 2.64 13.21
N LEU A 219 -12.87 1.32 13.39
CA LEU A 219 -12.63 0.30 12.37
C LEU A 219 -13.80 -0.67 12.29
N LYS A 220 -14.37 -0.83 11.10
CA LYS A 220 -15.31 -1.89 10.76
C LYS A 220 -14.57 -2.91 9.89
N PRO A 221 -14.45 -4.17 10.35
CA PRO A 221 -13.81 -5.20 9.58
C PRO A 221 -14.38 -5.31 8.16
N ASP A 222 -13.56 -5.54 7.15
CA ASP A 222 -12.15 -5.95 7.30
C ASP A 222 -11.16 -4.75 7.40
N VAL A 223 -10.10 -4.94 8.20
CA VAL A 223 -8.98 -3.99 8.29
C VAL A 223 -7.96 -4.33 7.22
N GLU A 224 -8.03 -3.61 6.11
CA GLU A 224 -7.23 -3.88 4.93
C GLU A 224 -5.98 -2.99 4.88
N GLY A 225 -5.68 -2.40 3.72
CA GLY A 225 -4.48 -1.63 3.45
C GLY A 225 -4.11 -0.65 4.58
N LEU A 226 -2.83 -0.66 4.93
CA LEU A 226 -2.23 0.25 5.89
C LEU A 226 -1.16 1.08 5.20
N THR A 227 -1.10 2.38 5.47
CA THR A 227 -0.03 3.22 4.96
C THR A 227 0.37 4.32 5.94
N LEU A 228 1.56 4.89 5.73
CA LEU A 228 2.08 5.99 6.53
C LEU A 228 2.25 7.24 5.67
N LEU A 229 1.69 8.36 6.12
CA LEU A 229 1.97 9.67 5.55
C LEU A 229 2.83 10.49 6.52
N ARG A 230 4.01 10.93 6.08
CA ARG A 230 4.92 11.77 6.86
C ARG A 230 4.76 13.23 6.47
N GLU A 231 4.55 14.08 7.47
CA GLU A 231 4.38 15.52 7.33
C GLU A 231 5.29 16.24 8.34
N GLY A 232 6.50 16.60 7.91
CA GLY A 232 7.52 17.12 8.81
C GLY A 232 7.77 16.14 9.97
N PRO A 233 7.56 16.56 11.25
CA PRO A 233 7.72 15.66 12.40
C PRO A 233 6.51 14.73 12.65
N LYS A 234 5.39 14.95 11.95
CA LYS A 234 4.16 14.17 12.15
C LYS A 234 4.19 12.92 11.29
N THR A 235 3.76 11.80 11.84
CA THR A 235 3.53 10.55 11.09
C THR A 235 2.09 10.13 11.29
N TRP A 236 1.35 10.02 10.19
CA TRP A 236 -0.04 9.60 10.16
C TRP A 236 -0.12 8.15 9.68
N LEU A 237 -0.74 7.27 10.47
CA LEU A 237 -1.16 5.94 10.03
C LEU A 237 -2.57 6.07 9.47
N ILE A 238 -2.77 5.57 8.25
CA ILE A 238 -4.06 5.49 7.58
C ILE A 238 -4.38 4.01 7.41
N ALA A 239 -5.59 3.60 7.76
CA ALA A 239 -6.08 2.24 7.58
C ALA A 239 -7.38 2.23 6.79
N SER A 240 -7.49 1.33 5.81
CA SER A 240 -8.76 0.99 5.18
C SER A 240 -9.65 0.24 6.19
N SER A 241 -10.86 0.77 6.40
CA SER A 241 -11.95 0.16 7.14
C SER A 241 -12.96 -0.31 6.09
N GLN A 242 -12.67 -1.45 5.48
CA GLN A 242 -13.31 -1.90 4.25
C GLN A 242 -14.82 -2.10 4.45
N GLY A 243 -15.23 -2.72 5.57
CA GLY A 243 -16.62 -3.05 5.84
C GLY A 243 -17.59 -1.88 5.91
N ASP A 244 -17.09 -0.64 5.96
CA ASP A 244 -17.90 0.55 5.83
C ASP A 244 -17.28 1.65 4.96
N SER A 245 -16.41 1.28 3.99
CA SER A 245 -15.84 2.14 2.95
C SER A 245 -15.29 3.47 3.50
N ALA A 246 -14.47 3.39 4.55
CA ALA A 246 -13.87 4.56 5.17
C ALA A 246 -12.41 4.34 5.52
N PHE A 247 -11.73 5.44 5.82
CA PHE A 247 -10.31 5.47 6.14
C PHE A 247 -10.12 6.07 7.51
N ALA A 248 -9.60 5.28 8.44
CA ALA A 248 -9.31 5.72 9.80
C ALA A 248 -7.88 6.25 9.89
N VAL A 249 -7.69 7.36 10.62
CA VAL A 249 -6.40 8.07 10.69
C VAL A 249 -5.95 8.20 12.14
N TRP A 250 -4.69 7.87 12.41
CA TRP A 250 -4.04 8.09 13.71
C TRP A 250 -2.74 8.86 13.53
N ARG A 251 -2.44 9.78 14.46
CA ARG A 251 -1.08 10.26 14.63
C ARG A 251 -0.27 9.25 15.43
N ILE A 252 0.89 8.84 14.92
CA ILE A 252 1.71 7.78 15.52
C ILE A 252 3.14 8.21 15.85
N ASP A 253 3.54 9.46 15.62
CA ASP A 253 4.86 9.99 16.02
C ASP A 253 5.05 10.10 17.55
N GLY A 254 3.96 10.18 18.33
CA GLY A 254 3.99 10.20 19.79
C GLY A 254 4.26 8.85 20.46
N ALA A 255 4.19 8.84 21.81
CA ALA A 255 4.36 7.64 22.62
C ALA A 255 3.21 6.63 22.48
N GLN A 256 2.01 7.14 22.20
CA GLN A 256 0.80 6.36 21.96
C GLN A 256 0.12 6.84 20.68
N PRO A 257 -0.51 5.94 19.90
CA PRO A 257 -1.35 6.33 18.77
C PRO A 257 -2.48 7.26 19.21
N ALA A 258 -2.67 8.37 18.50
CA ALA A 258 -3.74 9.33 18.77
C ALA A 258 -4.71 9.35 17.59
N TYR A 259 -5.93 8.85 17.80
CA TYR A 259 -6.96 8.83 16.77
C TYR A 259 -7.34 10.24 16.33
N ALA A 260 -7.33 10.48 15.01
CA ALA A 260 -7.53 11.79 14.41
C ALA A 260 -8.89 11.92 13.69
N GLY A 261 -9.60 10.81 13.52
CA GLY A 261 -10.90 10.74 12.85
C GLY A 261 -10.87 9.77 11.66
N ARG A 262 -11.96 9.79 10.90
CA ARG A 262 -12.12 8.98 9.69
C ARG A 262 -12.79 9.76 8.58
N PHE A 263 -12.40 9.48 7.34
CA PHE A 263 -12.95 10.09 6.15
C PHE A 263 -13.49 9.03 5.17
N SER A 264 -14.34 9.46 4.24
CA SER A 264 -14.81 8.65 3.12
C SER A 264 -14.69 9.49 1.85
N VAL A 265 -14.27 8.85 0.75
CA VAL A 265 -14.09 9.55 -0.52
C VAL A 265 -15.43 9.65 -1.24
N VAL A 266 -15.80 10.88 -1.63
CA VAL A 266 -17.05 11.16 -2.33
C VAL A 266 -16.78 11.64 -3.74
N ALA A 267 -17.75 11.38 -4.62
CA ALA A 267 -17.69 11.76 -6.02
C ALA A 267 -17.43 13.27 -6.20
N ALA A 268 -16.50 13.60 -7.09
CA ALA A 268 -16.14 14.97 -7.45
C ALA A 268 -15.42 14.98 -8.79
N LYS A 269 -15.61 16.06 -9.57
CA LYS A 269 -14.89 16.32 -10.83
C LYS A 269 -15.02 15.20 -11.89
N GLY A 270 -16.13 14.47 -11.89
CA GLY A 270 -16.37 13.35 -12.83
C GLY A 270 -15.64 12.06 -12.46
N VAL A 271 -15.17 11.98 -11.21
CA VAL A 271 -14.69 10.77 -10.55
C VAL A 271 -15.71 10.42 -9.48
N ASP A 272 -16.07 9.14 -9.37
CA ASP A 272 -16.97 8.61 -8.35
C ASP A 272 -16.32 8.52 -6.96
N GLY A 273 -17.11 8.07 -5.99
CA GLY A 273 -16.66 7.88 -4.62
C GLY A 273 -16.17 6.46 -4.40
N VAL A 274 -15.22 6.29 -3.47
CA VAL A 274 -14.58 5.00 -3.22
C VAL A 274 -15.45 4.09 -2.36
N THR A 275 -15.55 2.81 -2.75
CA THR A 275 -16.13 1.77 -1.89
C THR A 275 -15.28 0.51 -1.83
N GLY A 276 -15.46 -0.28 -0.76
CA GLY A 276 -14.89 -1.63 -0.67
C GLY A 276 -13.36 -1.73 -0.74
N THR A 277 -12.63 -0.68 -0.35
CA THR A 277 -11.18 -0.59 -0.52
C THR A 277 -10.38 -1.72 0.13
N ASP A 278 -9.61 -2.43 -0.69
CA ASP A 278 -8.51 -3.29 -0.25
C ASP A 278 -7.28 -2.42 0.13
N GLY A 279 -6.44 -2.05 -0.84
CA GLY A 279 -5.19 -1.35 -0.60
C GLY A 279 -5.27 0.18 -0.57
N VAL A 280 -4.33 0.79 0.17
CA VAL A 280 -4.14 2.25 0.25
C VAL A 280 -2.67 2.58 0.42
N ALA A 281 -2.19 3.57 -0.33
CA ALA A 281 -0.85 4.12 -0.24
C ALA A 281 -0.88 5.64 -0.09
N ALA A 282 0.12 6.18 0.61
CA ALA A 282 0.21 7.61 0.85
C ALA A 282 1.66 8.09 0.76
N MET A 283 1.82 9.25 0.13
CA MET A 283 3.10 9.96 0.05
C MET A 283 2.93 11.37 0.55
N GLY A 284 3.71 11.75 1.57
CA GLY A 284 3.72 13.10 2.11
C GLY A 284 4.67 14.04 1.35
N GLY A 285 4.44 15.34 1.46
CA GLY A 285 5.20 16.35 0.70
C GLY A 285 4.68 16.51 -0.73
N ALA A 286 5.44 17.19 -1.57
CA ALA A 286 5.00 17.49 -2.94
C ALA A 286 4.98 16.22 -3.81
N VAL A 287 3.83 15.94 -4.41
CA VAL A 287 3.61 14.89 -5.40
C VAL A 287 2.93 15.53 -6.61
N GLY A 288 3.72 15.99 -7.58
CA GLY A 288 3.24 16.81 -8.69
C GLY A 288 2.39 18.01 -8.22
N PRO A 289 1.10 18.09 -8.59
CA PRO A 289 0.20 19.17 -8.17
C PRO A 289 -0.28 19.04 -6.70
N PHE A 290 -0.07 17.90 -6.06
CA PHE A 290 -0.48 17.64 -4.67
C PHE A 290 0.61 18.13 -3.71
N ALA A 291 0.51 19.39 -3.28
CA ALA A 291 1.63 20.09 -2.64
C ALA A 291 2.01 19.56 -1.24
N GLU A 292 1.07 18.94 -0.51
CA GLU A 292 1.28 18.44 0.85
C GLU A 292 1.18 16.92 0.97
N GLY A 293 0.79 16.24 -0.11
CA GLY A 293 0.75 14.79 -0.18
C GLY A 293 -0.40 14.27 -1.03
N LEU A 294 -0.25 13.03 -1.45
CA LEU A 294 -1.22 12.27 -2.21
C LEU A 294 -1.55 10.99 -1.44
N VAL A 295 -2.84 10.64 -1.39
CA VAL A 295 -3.31 9.33 -0.98
C VAL A 295 -3.94 8.66 -2.20
N VAL A 296 -3.54 7.42 -2.47
CA VAL A 296 -4.10 6.57 -3.53
C VAL A 296 -4.73 5.36 -2.89
N MET A 297 -5.95 5.02 -3.28
CA MET A 297 -6.69 3.90 -2.72
C MET A 297 -7.45 3.16 -3.80
N GLN A 298 -7.57 1.86 -3.64
CA GLN A 298 -8.37 1.02 -4.53
C GLN A 298 -9.86 1.34 -4.38
N ASP A 299 -10.59 1.19 -5.48
CA ASP A 299 -12.04 1.22 -5.54
C ASP A 299 -12.58 -0.07 -6.16
N ASP A 300 -13.48 -0.75 -5.43
CA ASP A 300 -14.08 -2.01 -5.86
C ASP A 300 -15.08 -1.82 -7.01
N VAL A 301 -15.52 -0.58 -7.24
CA VAL A 301 -16.59 -0.20 -8.17
C VAL A 301 -16.28 1.15 -8.80
N ASP A 302 -15.88 1.14 -10.07
CA ASP A 302 -15.73 2.32 -10.91
C ASP A 302 -16.97 2.51 -11.82
N VAL A 303 -17.66 3.66 -11.67
CA VAL A 303 -18.91 4.00 -12.37
C VAL A 303 -18.87 5.28 -13.21
N GLU A 304 -17.82 6.09 -13.09
CA GLU A 304 -17.62 7.33 -13.87
C GLU A 304 -16.31 7.25 -14.70
N GLY A 305 -15.97 8.28 -15.48
CA GLY A 305 -14.68 8.37 -16.18
C GLY A 305 -14.48 7.51 -17.45
N GLU A 306 -14.91 6.25 -17.46
CA GLU A 306 -14.81 5.33 -18.60
C GLU A 306 -16.18 4.82 -19.07
N ALA A 307 -16.33 4.47 -20.35
CA ALA A 307 -17.60 3.97 -20.86
C ALA A 307 -18.01 2.68 -20.13
N ALA A 308 -19.15 2.74 -19.42
CA ALA A 308 -19.72 1.61 -18.70
C ALA A 308 -19.77 0.35 -19.57
N SER A 309 -19.13 -0.73 -19.10
CA SER A 309 -19.35 -2.07 -19.68
C SER A 309 -20.68 -2.60 -19.13
N THR A 310 -21.50 -3.19 -19.99
CA THR A 310 -22.91 -3.50 -19.68
C THR A 310 -23.11 -4.58 -18.62
N ASP A 311 -22.06 -5.24 -18.13
CA ASP A 311 -22.20 -6.50 -17.39
C ASP A 311 -21.46 -6.58 -16.04
N ARG A 312 -20.61 -5.60 -15.66
CA ARG A 312 -20.04 -5.40 -14.29
C ARG A 312 -19.11 -4.17 -14.28
N GLN A 313 -19.04 -3.51 -13.13
CA GLN A 313 -18.24 -2.31 -12.87
C GLN A 313 -16.74 -2.67 -12.88
N ARG A 314 -15.91 -1.78 -13.41
CA ARG A 314 -14.46 -1.96 -13.44
C ARG A 314 -13.88 -1.59 -12.07
N GLN A 315 -12.60 -1.88 -11.84
CA GLN A 315 -11.89 -1.47 -10.63
C GLN A 315 -10.68 -0.65 -11.03
N ASN A 316 -10.36 0.36 -10.21
CA ASN A 316 -9.23 1.25 -10.43
C ASN A 316 -8.74 1.80 -9.08
N PHE A 317 -7.90 2.84 -9.14
CA PHE A 317 -7.40 3.52 -7.97
C PHE A 317 -7.79 5.00 -8.01
N LYS A 318 -8.33 5.53 -6.92
CA LYS A 318 -8.67 6.95 -6.80
C LYS A 318 -7.55 7.73 -6.13
N LEU A 319 -7.39 8.98 -6.56
CA LEU A 319 -6.41 9.93 -6.04
C LEU A 319 -7.10 10.96 -5.15
N VAL A 320 -6.55 11.20 -3.95
CA VAL A 320 -7.06 12.18 -2.99
C VAL A 320 -5.93 13.12 -2.55
N ASP A 321 -6.20 14.42 -2.63
CA ASP A 321 -5.30 15.46 -2.11
C ASP A 321 -5.30 15.43 -0.58
N TRP A 322 -4.13 15.22 0.03
CA TRP A 322 -3.99 15.16 1.48
C TRP A 322 -4.53 16.43 2.18
N ARG A 323 -4.46 17.60 1.55
CA ARG A 323 -5.00 18.85 2.11
C ARG A 323 -6.51 18.79 2.33
N ALA A 324 -7.23 18.05 1.48
CA ALA A 324 -8.66 17.86 1.64
C ALA A 324 -8.96 16.99 2.88
N VAL A 325 -8.16 15.93 3.11
CA VAL A 325 -8.23 15.11 4.33
C VAL A 325 -7.89 15.93 5.57
N LYS A 326 -6.81 16.72 5.52
CA LYS A 326 -6.41 17.61 6.63
C LYS A 326 -7.51 18.58 7.00
N THR A 327 -8.15 19.20 6.01
CA THR A 327 -9.26 20.14 6.21
C THR A 327 -10.46 19.43 6.83
N ALA A 328 -10.85 18.28 6.27
CA ALA A 328 -11.98 17.48 6.74
C ALA A 328 -11.82 17.05 8.20
N LEU A 329 -10.64 16.53 8.57
CA LEU A 329 -10.36 15.99 9.91
C LEU A 329 -9.73 17.00 10.88
N LYS A 330 -9.52 18.24 10.43
CA LYS A 330 -8.87 19.34 11.17
C LYS A 330 -7.50 18.95 11.72
N LEU A 331 -6.65 18.36 10.88
CA LEU A 331 -5.37 17.77 11.29
C LEU A 331 -4.29 18.80 11.64
N ASP A 332 -4.35 20.02 11.08
CA ASP A 332 -3.38 21.08 11.40
C ASP A 332 -3.42 21.49 12.88
N ALA A 333 -4.59 21.40 13.50
CA ALA A 333 -4.80 21.73 14.91
C ALA A 333 -4.32 20.62 15.88
N ARG A 334 -3.78 19.51 15.36
CA ARG A 334 -3.47 18.30 16.14
C ARG A 334 -1.98 18.09 16.36
#